data_AF-A0A381T450-F1
#
_entry.id   AF-A0A381T450-F1
#
_cell.length_a   1.000
_cell.length_b   1.000
_cell.length_c   1.000
_cell.angle_alpha   90.00
_cell.angle_beta   90.00
_cell.angle_gamma   90.00
#
_symmetry.space_group_name_H-M   'P 1'
#
loop_
_entity.id
_entity.type
_entity.pdbx_description
1 polymer ?
#
loop_
_entity_poly.entity_id
_entity_poly.type
_entity_poly.pdbx_seq_one_letter_code
_entity_poly.pdbx_strand_id
1 'polypeptide(L)'
;MNDQSKDILKKKSINYPSWVLTDRQICDLEMILNGGFSPLGGFLGKDDYESVINDLRLNDGRLWPIPIMLDVTSEFAQSIS
;
A
#
# COMPACT_ATOMS: atom_id res chain seq x y z
N MET A 1 -7.11 19.61 -0.30
CA MET A 1 -6.99 18.86 0.96
C MET A 1 -7.08 19.87 2.10
N ASN A 2 -8.19 19.92 2.85
CA ASN A 2 -8.34 20.92 3.93
C ASN A 2 -7.35 20.62 5.06
N ASP A 3 -6.67 21.64 5.58
CA ASP A 3 -5.70 21.51 6.68
C ASP A 3 -6.30 20.82 7.91
N GLN A 4 -7.60 21.01 8.18
CA GLN A 4 -8.32 20.34 9.26
C GLN A 4 -8.33 18.80 9.12
N SER A 5 -8.48 18.26 7.90
CA SER A 5 -8.53 16.80 7.69
C SER A 5 -7.19 16.15 7.97
N LYS A 6 -6.09 16.82 7.61
CA LYS A 6 -4.72 16.35 7.85
C LYS A 6 -4.43 16.24 9.35
N ASP A 7 -4.81 17.25 10.13
CA ASP A 7 -4.57 17.25 11.57
C ASP A 7 -5.42 16.21 12.31
N ILE A 8 -6.64 15.96 11.87
CA ILE A 8 -7.48 14.87 12.39
C ILE A 8 -6.83 13.52 12.15
N LEU A 9 -6.33 13.27 10.93
CA LEU A 9 -5.68 12.00 10.59
C LEU A 9 -4.40 11.80 11.41
N LYS A 10 -3.57 12.84 11.56
CA LYS A 10 -2.36 12.80 12.42
C LYS A 10 -2.67 12.47 13.87
N LYS A 11 -3.74 13.05 14.44
CA LYS A 11 -4.13 12.75 15.83
C LYS A 11 -4.61 11.31 15.97
N LYS A 12 -5.38 10.81 15.00
CA LYS A 12 -5.86 9.43 15.01
C LYS A 12 -4.73 8.42 14.85
N SER A 13 -3.72 8.72 14.04
CA SER A 13 -2.64 7.77 13.73
C SER A 13 -1.76 7.41 14.94
N ILE A 14 -1.73 8.24 15.98
CA ILE A 14 -0.99 7.97 17.23
C ILE A 14 -1.47 6.65 17.88
N ASN A 15 -2.73 6.27 17.66
CA ASN A 15 -3.31 5.08 18.25
C ASN A 15 -3.22 3.84 17.34
N TYR A 16 -2.50 3.91 16.22
CA TYR A 16 -2.31 2.78 15.32
C TYR A 16 -0.92 2.15 15.48
N PRO A 17 -0.80 0.83 15.25
CA PRO A 17 0.49 0.19 15.07
C PRO A 17 1.33 0.94 14.03
N SER A 18 2.62 1.10 14.32
CA SER A 18 3.55 1.83 13.47
C SER A 18 4.54 0.88 12.84
N TRP A 19 4.74 1.02 11.53
CA TRP A 19 5.73 0.28 10.76
C TRP A 19 6.75 1.27 10.20
N VAL A 20 8.04 1.00 10.41
CA VAL A 20 9.13 1.81 9.84
C VAL A 20 9.43 1.26 8.45
N LEU A 21 9.21 2.09 7.43
CA LEU A 21 9.40 1.69 6.04
C LEU A 21 10.89 1.57 5.69
N THR A 22 11.21 0.61 4.82
CA THR A 22 12.52 0.55 4.15
C THR A 22 12.60 1.56 3.01
N ASP A 23 13.81 1.88 2.55
CA ASP A 23 14.02 2.81 1.43
C ASP A 23 13.22 2.39 0.18
N ARG A 24 13.15 1.08 -0.09
CA ARG A 24 12.38 0.56 -1.22
C ARG A 24 10.87 0.78 -1.04
N GLN A 25 10.35 0.52 0.16
CA GLN A 25 8.93 0.72 0.47
C GLN A 25 8.54 2.20 0.41
N ILE A 26 9.45 3.10 0.78
CA ILE A 26 9.26 4.55 0.62
C ILE A 26 9.11 4.90 -0.87
N CYS A 27 9.99 4.41 -1.74
CA CYS A 27 9.87 4.65 -3.18
C CYS A 27 8.53 4.15 -3.75
N ASP A 28 8.09 2.95 -3.36
CA ASP A 28 6.81 2.40 -3.83
C ASP A 28 5.62 3.22 -3.29
N LEU A 29 5.68 3.65 -2.03
CA LEU A 29 4.68 4.55 -1.44
C LEU A 29 4.63 5.91 -2.15
N GLU A 30 5.77 6.51 -2.48
CA GLU A 30 5.85 7.76 -3.23
C GLU A 30 5.22 7.63 -4.62
N MET A 31 5.49 6.52 -5.31
CA MET A 31 4.91 6.24 -6.63
C MET A 31 3.39 6.08 -6.56
N ILE A 32 2.85 5.48 -5.49
CA ILE A 32 1.40 5.40 -5.25
C ILE A 32 0.82 6.78 -4.97
N LEU A 33 1.39 7.52 -4.01
CA LEU A 33 0.83 8.80 -3.56
C LEU A 33 0.86 9.90 -4.62
N ASN A 34 1.89 9.90 -5.48
CA ASN A 34 2.02 10.86 -6.57
C ASN A 34 1.32 10.41 -7.87
N GLY A 35 0.71 9.22 -7.87
CA GLY A 35 0.01 8.67 -9.05
C GLY A 35 0.93 8.09 -10.12
N GLY A 36 2.23 7.93 -9.85
CA GLY A 36 3.17 7.24 -10.73
C GLY A 36 2.82 5.76 -10.95
N PHE A 37 2.12 5.14 -9.99
CA PHE A 37 1.52 3.80 -10.11
C PHE A 37 0.02 3.82 -10.36
N SER A 38 -0.53 4.90 -10.94
CA SER A 38 -1.93 4.91 -11.37
C SER A 38 -2.22 3.68 -12.25
N PRO A 39 -3.25 2.89 -11.94
CA PRO A 39 -4.43 3.27 -11.15
C PRO A 39 -4.42 2.82 -9.67
N LEU A 40 -3.29 2.36 -9.15
CA LEU A 40 -3.21 1.88 -7.76
C LEU A 40 -3.49 3.01 -6.76
N GLY A 41 -4.44 2.77 -5.86
CA GLY A 41 -4.73 3.63 -4.71
C GLY A 41 -4.02 3.20 -3.42
N GLY A 42 -3.27 2.10 -3.46
CA GLY A 42 -2.59 1.47 -2.34
C GLY A 42 -1.77 0.26 -2.80
N PHE A 43 -1.10 -0.41 -1.85
CA PHE A 43 -0.46 -1.70 -2.10
C PHE A 43 -1.52 -2.76 -2.47
N LEU A 44 -1.12 -3.78 -3.25
CA LEU A 44 -2.06 -4.79 -3.71
C LEU A 44 -2.61 -5.62 -2.55
N GLY A 45 -3.92 -5.87 -2.59
CA GLY A 45 -4.57 -6.89 -1.77
C GLY A 45 -4.35 -8.29 -2.35
N LYS A 46 -4.85 -9.31 -1.65
CA LYS A 46 -4.68 -10.71 -2.05
C LYS A 46 -5.21 -11.00 -3.46
N ASP A 47 -6.42 -10.55 -3.77
CA ASP A 47 -7.07 -10.84 -5.07
C ASP A 47 -6.31 -10.22 -6.25
N ASP A 48 -5.88 -8.96 -6.10
CA ASP A 48 -5.07 -8.29 -7.12
C ASP A 48 -3.68 -8.94 -7.24
N TYR A 49 -3.06 -9.31 -6.11
CA TYR A 49 -1.78 -10.02 -6.13
C TYR A 49 -1.88 -11.34 -6.89
N GLU A 50 -2.87 -12.18 -6.58
CA GLU A 50 -3.07 -13.46 -7.25
C GLU A 50 -3.37 -13.28 -8.74
N SER A 51 -4.19 -12.29 -9.12
CA SER A 51 -4.46 -11.98 -10.53
C SER A 51 -3.21 -11.47 -11.26
N VAL A 52 -2.37 -10.66 -10.62
CA VAL A 52 -1.11 -10.17 -11.24
C VAL A 52 -0.15 -11.33 -11.49
N ILE A 53 -0.02 -12.26 -10.54
CA ILE A 53 0.87 -13.41 -10.70
C ILE A 53 0.40 -14.35 -11.81
N ASN A 54 -0.91 -14.58 -11.93
CA ASN A 54 -1.46 -15.53 -12.89
C ASN A 54 -1.69 -14.94 -14.29
N ASP A 55 -2.18 -13.70 -14.35
CA ASP A 55 -2.74 -13.10 -15.57
C ASP A 55 -2.04 -11.79 -15.98
N LEU A 56 -1.06 -11.33 -15.20
CA LEU A 56 -0.37 -10.04 -15.39
C LEU A 56 -1.34 -8.85 -15.40
N ARG A 57 -2.45 -8.98 -14.69
CA ARG A 57 -3.54 -8.00 -14.62
C ARG A 57 -3.99 -7.81 -13.19
N LEU A 58 -4.54 -6.63 -12.90
CA LEU A 58 -5.34 -6.43 -11.70
C LEU A 58 -6.63 -7.24 -11.81
N ASN A 59 -7.30 -7.49 -10.68
CA ASN A 59 -8.52 -8.27 -10.63
C ASN A 59 -9.66 -7.65 -11.48
N ASP A 60 -9.61 -6.33 -11.75
CA ASP A 60 -10.53 -5.64 -12.64
C ASP A 60 -10.13 -5.65 -14.14
N GLY A 61 -9.12 -6.43 -14.49
CA GLY A 61 -8.69 -6.70 -15.87
C GLY A 61 -7.69 -5.70 -16.44
N ARG A 62 -7.33 -4.63 -15.71
CA ARG A 62 -6.31 -3.67 -16.17
C ARG A 62 -4.93 -4.34 -16.21
N LEU A 63 -4.13 -4.04 -17.25
CA LEU A 63 -2.78 -4.60 -17.39
C LEU A 63 -1.86 -4.09 -16.28
N TRP A 64 -1.25 -5.02 -15.54
CA TRP A 64 -0.34 -4.72 -14.44
C TRP A 64 0.58 -5.91 -14.15
N PRO A 65 1.79 -5.97 -14.72
CA PRO A 65 2.63 -7.17 -14.63
C PRO A 65 3.56 -7.20 -13.40
N ILE A 66 3.56 -6.16 -12.54
CA ILE A 66 4.53 -6.02 -11.45
C ILE A 66 3.79 -5.94 -10.11
N PRO A 67 3.89 -6.94 -9.23
CA PRO A 67 3.23 -6.87 -7.93
C PRO A 67 3.87 -5.79 -7.04
N ILE A 68 3.04 -4.91 -6.47
CA ILE A 68 3.47 -3.85 -5.54
C ILE A 68 2.88 -4.14 -4.16
N MET A 69 3.70 -4.69 -3.26
CA MET A 69 3.28 -5.16 -1.93
C MET A 69 3.97 -4.37 -0.82
N LEU A 70 3.35 -4.34 0.36
CA LEU A 70 3.99 -3.90 1.59
C LEU A 70 4.32 -5.13 2.44
N ASP A 71 5.55 -5.61 2.32
CA ASP A 71 6.06 -6.71 3.12
C ASP A 71 6.43 -6.23 4.54
N VAL A 72 6.08 -7.03 5.53
CA VAL A 72 6.37 -6.75 6.95
C VAL A 72 6.92 -8.01 7.60
N THR A 73 7.55 -7.86 8.75
CA THR A 73 8.05 -9.04 9.48
C THR A 73 6.89 -9.86 10.05
N SER A 74 7.14 -11.14 10.29
CA SER A 74 6.14 -12.04 10.87
C SER A 74 5.67 -11.57 12.25
N GLU A 75 6.58 -10.98 13.02
CA GLU A 75 6.29 -10.43 14.35
C GLU A 75 5.35 -9.23 14.26
N PHE A 76 5.57 -8.33 13.31
CA PHE A 76 4.67 -7.19 13.12
C PHE A 76 3.31 -7.64 12.59
N ALA A 77 3.26 -8.55 11.63
CA ALA A 77 2.00 -9.10 11.11
C ALA A 77 1.12 -9.71 12.21
N GLN A 78 1.73 -10.43 13.17
CA GLN A 78 1.03 -10.98 14.33
C GLN A 78 0.50 -9.91 15.30
N SER A 79 1.13 -8.74 15.35
CA SER A 79 0.69 -7.65 16.24
C SER A 79 -0.56 -6.91 15.74
N ILE A 80 -0.95 -7.12 14.47
CA ILE A 80 -2.06 -6.43 13.80
C ILE A 80 -3.16 -7.36 13.28
N SER A 81 -2.98 -8.68 13.44
CA SER A 81 -3.96 -9.72 13.08
C SER A 81 -4.88 -10.02 14.26
#